data_AF-A0A3D3LU36-F1
#
_entry.id   AF-A0A3D3LU36-F1
#
_cell.length_a   1.000
_cell.length_b   1.000
_cell.length_c   1.000
_cell.angle_alpha   90.00
_cell.angle_beta   90.00
_cell.angle_gamma   90.00
#
_symmetry.space_group_name_H-M   'P 1'
#
loop_
_entity.id
_entity.type
_entity.pdbx_description
1 polymer ?
#
loop_
_entity_poly.entity_id
_entity_poly.type
_entity_poly.pdbx_seq_one_letter_code
_entity_poly.pdbx_strand_id
1 'polypeptide(L)'
;RNFQSYYGLDPFGDDDISGFSVNKNVVVTATAISEEISGESVPTGTGIKVSTDYGSNWNAFPQPVDQQSDTIIQYGNNNIRCLPVVVRQQNLSYDVAITKNPNSANNYIIWITSFAGGLRKSTDYGNTWLRVVLPPDNLDSIYPGGTYNFTLDPRLNLNHRAFTVLGVDDSVIYVGTANGINKSTDYGISWRKFNYQNSGGNNNGNGVSGNFVVDLYAMPYGNQKIIWAATRRAEDNNEKNGLSYTANGFNWNYTLKDVTTNGISSKDSIVYGLTSDGLYRAKYLTFDWSSPPLIFDEQTKDKVTTKLFYSGAAINDTVYFGSADGLLRTIETGLPWVSKWKIFRAISPINANSDIKTYAAPNPFSPDDEVVRIFYRTNKFSAKVTINVFDFAMNPVRTVIQNATRTGMEELYTQWDGKDDKGSRIANGVYFYRIKIDNETESWGKILVLQ
;
A
#
# COMPACT_ATOMS: atom_id res chain seq x y z
N ARG A 1 -6.83 -9.82 19.40
CA ARG A 1 -5.90 -10.21 18.31
C ARG A 1 -4.59 -9.53 18.64
N ASN A 2 -3.49 -10.27 18.64
CA ASN A 2 -2.16 -9.72 18.92
C ASN A 2 -1.47 -9.41 17.58
N PHE A 3 -0.72 -8.31 17.52
CA PHE A 3 0.11 -7.99 16.37
C PHE A 3 1.51 -8.57 16.58
N GLN A 4 2.12 -9.05 15.50
CA GLN A 4 3.53 -9.40 15.46
C GLN A 4 4.21 -8.41 14.53
N SER A 5 5.34 -7.85 14.97
CA SER A 5 6.20 -7.00 14.15
C SER A 5 7.42 -7.78 13.73
N TYR A 6 7.83 -7.63 12.47
CA TYR A 6 9.07 -8.17 11.93
C TYR A 6 10.13 -7.08 11.68
N TYR A 7 9.81 -5.82 11.93
CA TYR A 7 10.75 -4.71 11.80
C TYR A 7 11.92 -4.87 12.78
N GLY A 8 13.14 -4.68 12.28
CA GLY A 8 14.39 -4.87 13.01
C GLY A 8 14.75 -6.33 13.30
N LEU A 9 13.98 -7.31 12.78
CA LEU A 9 14.23 -8.74 13.00
C LEU A 9 14.75 -9.40 11.72
N ASP A 10 15.69 -10.33 11.86
CA ASP A 10 16.10 -11.18 10.73
C ASP A 10 14.92 -12.03 10.22
N PRO A 11 14.76 -12.22 8.90
CA PRO A 11 15.61 -11.71 7.82
C PRO A 11 15.10 -10.39 7.18
N PHE A 12 14.23 -9.65 7.87
CA PHE A 12 13.64 -8.41 7.37
C PHE A 12 14.55 -7.20 7.60
N GLY A 13 15.26 -7.15 8.73
CA GLY A 13 16.00 -5.97 9.15
C GLY A 13 15.09 -4.74 9.19
N ASP A 14 15.57 -3.63 8.63
CA ASP A 14 14.83 -2.37 8.57
C ASP A 14 14.24 -2.11 7.17
N ASP A 15 14.15 -3.14 6.31
CA ASP A 15 13.60 -3.00 4.97
C ASP A 15 12.11 -2.60 5.01
N ASP A 16 11.70 -1.75 4.06
CA ASP A 16 10.30 -1.45 3.82
C ASP A 16 9.61 -2.62 3.09
N ILE A 17 8.30 -2.77 3.31
CA ILE A 17 7.47 -3.75 2.59
C ILE A 17 6.83 -3.07 1.38
N SER A 18 7.17 -3.52 0.19
CA SER A 18 6.62 -2.99 -1.07
C SER A 18 5.44 -3.81 -1.60
N GLY A 19 5.40 -5.12 -1.33
CA GLY A 19 4.33 -6.01 -1.78
C GLY A 19 4.15 -7.20 -0.84
N PHE A 20 2.95 -7.79 -0.83
CA PHE A 20 2.62 -8.89 0.07
C PHE A 20 1.54 -9.80 -0.51
N SER A 21 1.71 -11.12 -0.33
CA SER A 21 0.72 -12.10 -0.76
C SER A 21 0.65 -13.29 0.19
N VAL A 22 -0.55 -13.86 0.32
CA VAL A 22 -0.80 -15.07 1.12
C VAL A 22 -1.59 -16.07 0.28
N ASN A 23 -1.12 -17.32 0.25
CA ASN A 23 -1.85 -18.43 -0.32
C ASN A 23 -1.67 -19.67 0.58
N LYS A 24 -2.76 -20.06 1.26
CA LYS A 24 -2.77 -21.12 2.29
C LYS A 24 -1.71 -20.88 3.37
N ASN A 25 -0.68 -21.72 3.42
CA ASN A 25 0.44 -21.67 4.36
C ASN A 25 1.63 -20.84 3.84
N VAL A 26 1.61 -20.43 2.57
CA VAL A 26 2.69 -19.66 1.96
C VAL A 26 2.41 -18.18 2.09
N VAL A 27 3.40 -17.45 2.60
CA VAL A 27 3.40 -16.00 2.74
C VAL A 27 4.64 -15.45 2.05
N VAL A 28 4.47 -14.45 1.20
CA VAL A 28 5.58 -13.79 0.51
C VAL A 28 5.48 -12.30 0.71
N THR A 29 6.58 -11.67 1.10
CA THR A 29 6.73 -10.22 1.18
C THR A 29 7.83 -9.78 0.21
N ALA A 30 7.56 -8.79 -0.62
CA ALA A 30 8.58 -8.05 -1.34
C ALA A 30 9.08 -6.89 -0.46
N THR A 31 10.38 -6.62 -0.54
CA THR A 31 11.04 -5.63 0.30
C THR A 31 11.93 -4.68 -0.50
N ALA A 32 12.05 -3.46 0.00
CA ALA A 32 12.79 -2.40 -0.66
C ALA A 32 13.43 -1.43 0.35
N ILE A 33 14.37 -0.64 -0.15
CA ILE A 33 14.99 0.49 0.54
C ILE A 33 15.10 1.68 -0.42
N SER A 34 15.35 2.86 0.14
CA SER A 34 15.78 4.03 -0.61
C SER A 34 17.31 4.18 -0.52
N GLU A 35 18.01 4.13 -1.65
CA GLU A 35 19.46 4.33 -1.71
C GLU A 35 19.77 5.73 -2.26
N GLU A 36 20.65 6.50 -1.58
CA GLU A 36 21.11 7.80 -2.08
C GLU A 36 22.21 7.61 -3.14
N ILE A 37 21.94 8.01 -4.37
CA ILE A 37 22.87 7.89 -5.50
C ILE A 37 22.96 9.22 -6.20
N SER A 38 24.16 9.80 -6.22
CA SER A 38 24.42 11.12 -6.83
C SER A 38 23.51 12.25 -6.28
N GLY A 39 23.06 12.14 -5.03
CA GLY A 39 22.17 13.11 -4.39
C GLY A 39 20.68 12.93 -4.69
N GLU A 40 20.30 11.83 -5.34
CA GLU A 40 18.90 11.44 -5.53
C GLU A 40 18.58 10.17 -4.72
N SER A 41 17.40 10.15 -4.12
CA SER A 41 16.83 8.96 -3.49
C SER A 41 16.31 8.00 -4.56
N VAL A 42 16.95 6.84 -4.69
CA VAL A 42 16.67 5.83 -5.71
C VAL A 42 16.01 4.59 -5.08
N PRO A 43 14.79 4.24 -5.52
CA PRO A 43 14.08 3.11 -4.95
C PRO A 43 14.73 1.79 -5.41
N THR A 44 15.11 0.94 -4.46
CA THR A 44 15.97 -0.21 -4.70
C THR A 44 15.41 -1.47 -4.04
N GLY A 45 15.29 -2.56 -4.80
CA GLY A 45 14.80 -3.83 -4.27
C GLY A 45 15.84 -4.54 -3.42
N THR A 46 15.41 -5.10 -2.29
CA THR A 46 16.23 -6.03 -1.48
C THR A 46 15.79 -7.48 -1.66
N GLY A 47 14.67 -7.71 -2.37
CA GLY A 47 14.22 -9.02 -2.81
C GLY A 47 12.90 -9.43 -2.17
N ILE A 48 12.75 -10.72 -1.91
CA ILE A 48 11.56 -11.28 -1.27
C ILE A 48 11.90 -12.11 -0.05
N LYS A 49 11.01 -12.11 0.93
CA LYS A 49 11.04 -13.02 2.08
C LYS A 49 9.86 -13.97 1.95
N VAL A 50 10.12 -15.26 2.12
CA VAL A 50 9.15 -16.34 1.91
C VAL A 50 9.04 -17.18 3.16
N SER A 51 7.81 -17.35 3.63
CA SER A 51 7.44 -18.34 4.63
C SER A 51 6.53 -19.39 4.01
N THR A 52 6.70 -20.65 4.41
CA THR A 52 5.84 -21.77 4.00
C THR A 52 5.11 -22.40 5.19
N ASP A 53 5.08 -21.71 6.33
CA ASP A 53 4.56 -22.20 7.61
C ASP A 53 3.79 -21.10 8.36
N TYR A 54 2.93 -20.39 7.62
CA TYR A 54 2.05 -19.35 8.15
C TYR A 54 2.78 -18.14 8.76
N GLY A 55 4.01 -17.87 8.32
CA GLY A 55 4.84 -16.79 8.83
C GLY A 55 5.71 -17.17 10.04
N SER A 56 5.80 -18.44 10.41
CA SER A 56 6.57 -18.86 11.59
C SER A 56 8.07 -18.80 11.34
N ASN A 57 8.53 -19.22 10.15
CA ASN A 57 9.91 -19.15 9.70
C ASN A 57 9.99 -18.48 8.32
N TRP A 58 11.11 -17.79 8.05
CA TRP A 58 11.30 -17.00 6.84
C TRP A 58 12.64 -17.30 6.17
N ASN A 59 12.61 -17.40 4.85
CA ASN A 59 13.79 -17.45 3.99
C ASN A 59 13.87 -16.17 3.16
N ALA A 60 15.06 -15.59 2.99
CA ALA A 60 15.27 -14.42 2.16
C ALA A 60 15.91 -14.78 0.83
N PHE A 61 15.41 -14.16 -0.24
CA PHE A 61 15.93 -14.28 -1.59
C PHE A 61 16.21 -12.88 -2.15
N PRO A 62 17.38 -12.65 -2.77
CA PRO A 62 17.76 -11.32 -3.24
C PRO A 62 16.87 -10.85 -4.40
N GLN A 63 16.83 -9.54 -4.62
CA GLN A 63 16.14 -8.96 -5.78
C GLN A 63 16.75 -9.53 -7.07
N PRO A 64 15.95 -10.13 -7.97
CA PRO A 64 16.47 -10.70 -9.21
C PRO A 64 17.05 -9.63 -10.13
N VAL A 65 18.26 -9.90 -10.59
CA VAL A 65 18.97 -9.17 -11.64
C VAL A 65 19.41 -10.16 -12.71
N ASP A 66 19.70 -9.63 -13.89
CA ASP A 66 20.17 -10.38 -15.05
C ASP A 66 21.69 -10.37 -15.14
N GLN A 67 22.24 -11.31 -15.90
CA GLN A 67 23.61 -11.19 -16.39
C GLN A 67 23.65 -10.24 -17.59
N GLN A 68 24.79 -9.59 -17.79
CA GLN A 68 25.00 -8.69 -18.93
C GLN A 68 24.79 -9.38 -20.29
N SER A 69 24.98 -10.70 -20.35
CA SER A 69 24.78 -11.53 -21.53
C SER A 69 23.33 -11.88 -21.84
N ASP A 70 22.39 -11.68 -20.90
CA ASP A 70 21.01 -12.12 -21.00
C ASP A 70 20.17 -11.17 -21.88
N THR A 71 20.54 -11.11 -23.15
CA THR A 71 20.07 -10.17 -24.18
C THR A 71 19.02 -10.75 -25.11
N ILE A 72 18.70 -12.04 -24.98
CA ILE A 72 17.68 -12.75 -25.76
C ILE A 72 16.83 -13.60 -24.80
N ILE A 73 15.51 -13.60 -25.00
CA ILE A 73 14.56 -14.53 -24.39
C ILE A 73 13.79 -15.30 -25.46
N GLN A 74 13.66 -16.61 -25.27
CA GLN A 74 12.83 -17.45 -26.13
C GLN A 74 11.36 -17.34 -25.74
N TYR A 75 10.49 -17.06 -26.71
CA TYR A 75 9.04 -17.01 -26.55
C TYR A 75 8.35 -17.78 -27.69
N GLY A 76 8.01 -19.04 -27.42
CA GLY A 76 7.59 -19.98 -28.45
C GLY A 76 8.64 -20.11 -29.55
N ASN A 77 8.27 -19.77 -30.78
CA ASN A 77 9.17 -19.81 -31.94
C ASN A 77 10.02 -18.53 -32.11
N ASN A 78 9.87 -17.54 -31.22
CA ASN A 78 10.53 -16.24 -31.33
C ASN A 78 11.76 -16.15 -30.42
N ASN A 79 12.81 -15.53 -30.93
CA ASN A 79 13.94 -15.03 -30.14
C ASN A 79 13.78 -13.52 -29.97
N ILE A 80 13.27 -13.10 -28.82
CA ILE A 80 12.97 -11.69 -28.53
C ILE A 80 14.22 -11.07 -27.90
N ARG A 81 14.70 -9.97 -28.48
CA ARG A 81 15.78 -9.18 -27.87
C ARG A 81 15.29 -8.55 -26.58
N CYS A 82 16.13 -8.45 -25.57
CA CYS A 82 15.75 -7.87 -24.29
C CYS A 82 16.90 -7.04 -23.69
N LEU A 83 16.53 -6.01 -22.95
CA LEU A 83 17.48 -5.25 -22.13
C LEU A 83 17.78 -6.04 -20.86
N PRO A 84 19.04 -6.45 -20.60
CA PRO A 84 19.41 -7.04 -19.31
C PRO A 84 19.36 -5.97 -18.20
N VAL A 85 18.68 -6.28 -17.10
CA VAL A 85 18.60 -5.44 -15.90
C VAL A 85 19.61 -5.97 -14.88
N VAL A 86 20.82 -5.40 -14.90
CA VAL A 86 21.97 -5.93 -14.15
C VAL A 86 22.14 -5.32 -12.75
N VAL A 87 21.23 -4.43 -12.33
CA VAL A 87 21.28 -3.72 -11.03
C VAL A 87 19.92 -3.74 -10.32
N ARG A 88 19.92 -3.48 -9.01
CA ARG A 88 18.71 -3.51 -8.15
C ARG A 88 17.98 -2.17 -8.10
N GLN A 89 18.68 -1.09 -8.42
CA GLN A 89 18.17 0.27 -8.45
C GLN A 89 17.10 0.42 -9.54
N GLN A 90 15.99 1.08 -9.22
CA GLN A 90 14.79 1.15 -10.08
C GLN A 90 14.21 -0.23 -10.46
N ASN A 91 14.58 -1.27 -9.72
CA ASN A 91 14.20 -2.65 -9.97
C ASN A 91 13.66 -3.31 -8.69
N LEU A 92 13.00 -2.56 -7.80
CA LEU A 92 12.27 -3.19 -6.70
C LEU A 92 11.07 -4.00 -7.19
N SER A 93 10.65 -4.97 -6.38
CA SER A 93 9.41 -5.70 -6.59
C SER A 93 8.26 -4.89 -5.99
N TYR A 94 7.44 -4.23 -6.82
CA TYR A 94 6.31 -3.40 -6.38
C TYR A 94 5.13 -4.21 -5.85
N ASP A 95 4.96 -5.44 -6.33
CA ASP A 95 3.87 -6.30 -5.91
C ASP A 95 4.26 -7.79 -6.07
N VAL A 96 3.50 -8.66 -5.40
CA VAL A 96 3.72 -10.10 -5.40
C VAL A 96 2.39 -10.84 -5.51
N ALA A 97 2.35 -11.90 -6.33
CA ALA A 97 1.24 -12.85 -6.34
C ALA A 97 1.71 -14.30 -6.23
N ILE A 98 0.84 -15.16 -5.70
CA ILE A 98 1.11 -16.60 -5.56
C ILE A 98 0.00 -17.39 -6.28
N THR A 99 0.37 -18.11 -7.34
CA THR A 99 -0.54 -19.03 -8.07
C THR A 99 -0.05 -20.47 -7.99
N LYS A 100 -0.91 -21.44 -8.31
CA LYS A 100 -0.51 -22.85 -8.35
C LYS A 100 0.45 -23.13 -9.51
N ASN A 101 1.40 -24.02 -9.29
CA ASN A 101 2.21 -24.56 -10.38
C ASN A 101 1.45 -25.69 -11.11
N PRO A 102 1.15 -25.60 -12.42
CA PRO A 102 0.47 -26.67 -13.13
C PRO A 102 1.31 -27.96 -13.21
N ASN A 103 2.64 -27.84 -13.09
CA ASN A 103 3.59 -28.94 -13.21
C ASN A 103 4.05 -29.49 -11.85
N SER A 104 3.52 -28.99 -10.72
CA SER A 104 3.86 -29.48 -9.38
C SER A 104 2.71 -29.31 -8.41
N ALA A 105 2.36 -30.37 -7.69
CA ALA A 105 1.35 -30.32 -6.63
C ALA A 105 1.84 -29.62 -5.35
N ASN A 106 3.16 -29.55 -5.16
CA ASN A 106 3.78 -29.15 -3.90
C ASN A 106 4.41 -27.75 -3.95
N ASN A 107 4.58 -27.17 -5.14
CA ASN A 107 5.17 -25.85 -5.31
C ASN A 107 4.16 -24.86 -5.86
N TYR A 108 4.33 -23.60 -5.48
CA TYR A 108 3.61 -22.47 -6.07
C TYR A 108 4.49 -21.72 -7.07
N ILE A 109 3.85 -20.90 -7.89
CA ILE A 109 4.53 -19.88 -8.70
C ILE A 109 4.44 -18.56 -7.93
N ILE A 110 5.59 -17.95 -7.67
CA ILE A 110 5.68 -16.58 -7.15
C ILE A 110 5.87 -15.65 -8.34
N TRP A 111 5.03 -14.63 -8.44
CA TRP A 111 5.12 -13.57 -9.44
C TRP A 111 5.56 -12.28 -8.78
N ILE A 112 6.39 -11.50 -9.45
CA ILE A 112 6.78 -10.15 -9.02
C ILE A 112 6.70 -9.17 -10.17
N THR A 113 6.47 -7.90 -9.84
CA THR A 113 6.43 -6.80 -10.78
C THR A 113 7.51 -5.77 -10.46
N SER A 114 8.24 -5.30 -11.47
CA SER A 114 9.28 -4.29 -11.32
C SER A 114 9.24 -3.28 -12.46
N PHE A 115 9.66 -2.05 -12.18
CA PHE A 115 9.78 -1.00 -13.20
C PHE A 115 10.79 -1.40 -14.27
N ALA A 116 12.04 -1.71 -13.88
CA ALA A 116 13.06 -2.15 -14.81
C ALA A 116 12.91 -3.63 -15.17
N GLY A 117 12.76 -4.51 -14.19
CA GLY A 117 12.73 -5.96 -14.37
C GLY A 117 11.47 -6.52 -15.02
N GLY A 118 10.43 -5.70 -15.20
CA GLY A 118 9.13 -6.10 -15.75
C GLY A 118 8.42 -7.15 -14.88
N LEU A 119 7.69 -8.06 -15.51
CA LEU A 119 7.06 -9.20 -14.84
C LEU A 119 8.05 -10.38 -14.80
N ARG A 120 8.23 -10.96 -13.62
CA ARG A 120 9.02 -12.19 -13.44
C ARG A 120 8.24 -13.22 -12.65
N LYS A 121 8.62 -14.49 -12.83
CA LYS A 121 8.07 -15.60 -12.05
C LYS A 121 9.16 -16.55 -11.57
N SER A 122 8.93 -17.16 -10.41
CA SER A 122 9.74 -18.23 -9.85
C SER A 122 8.87 -19.43 -9.55
N THR A 123 9.39 -20.63 -9.83
CA THR A 123 8.74 -21.93 -9.54
C THR A 123 9.41 -22.70 -8.39
N ASP A 124 10.39 -22.06 -7.76
CA ASP A 124 11.25 -22.59 -6.69
C ASP A 124 11.38 -21.60 -5.53
N TYR A 125 10.29 -20.86 -5.27
CA TYR A 125 10.13 -19.93 -4.15
C TYR A 125 11.17 -18.79 -4.08
N GLY A 126 11.70 -18.36 -5.22
CA GLY A 126 12.60 -17.21 -5.33
C GLY A 126 14.07 -17.57 -5.55
N ASN A 127 14.42 -18.85 -5.58
CA ASN A 127 15.81 -19.29 -5.87
C ASN A 127 16.22 -18.92 -7.30
N THR A 128 15.35 -19.14 -8.28
CA THR A 128 15.56 -18.76 -9.67
C THR A 128 14.36 -18.02 -10.25
N TRP A 129 14.63 -17.15 -11.23
CA TRP A 129 13.63 -16.27 -11.81
C TRP A 129 13.62 -16.36 -13.34
N LEU A 130 12.43 -16.45 -13.90
CA LEU A 130 12.16 -16.39 -15.32
C LEU A 130 11.54 -15.03 -15.64
N ARG A 131 12.05 -14.35 -16.67
CA ARG A 131 11.36 -13.17 -17.24
C ARG A 131 10.08 -13.63 -17.94
N VAL A 132 9.05 -12.81 -17.87
CA VAL A 132 7.78 -13.04 -18.57
C VAL A 132 7.62 -11.98 -19.66
N VAL A 133 7.37 -12.44 -20.89
CA VAL A 133 7.16 -11.54 -22.03
C VAL A 133 5.73 -11.02 -21.98
N LEU A 134 5.59 -9.69 -21.93
CA LEU A 134 4.32 -8.99 -22.13
C LEU A 134 4.29 -8.36 -23.54
N PRO A 135 3.10 -8.05 -24.12
CA PRO A 135 3.03 -7.34 -25.39
C PRO A 135 3.77 -5.98 -25.33
N PRO A 136 4.43 -5.53 -26.41
CA PRO A 136 4.91 -4.15 -26.53
C PRO A 136 3.74 -3.15 -26.61
N ASP A 137 4.06 -1.85 -26.61
CA ASP A 137 3.02 -0.81 -26.59
C ASP A 137 2.10 -0.84 -27.81
N ASN A 138 2.63 -1.22 -28.97
CA ASN A 138 1.91 -1.28 -30.23
C ASN A 138 1.17 -2.60 -30.51
N LEU A 139 1.18 -3.57 -29.58
CA LEU A 139 0.44 -4.82 -29.71
C LEU A 139 -0.56 -5.01 -28.57
N ASP A 140 -1.76 -5.45 -28.93
CA ASP A 140 -2.82 -5.77 -27.97
C ASP A 140 -2.74 -7.20 -27.44
N SER A 141 -2.02 -8.10 -28.11
CA SER A 141 -1.90 -9.48 -27.66
C SER A 141 -0.67 -10.18 -28.20
N ILE A 142 -0.18 -11.16 -27.44
CA ILE A 142 0.88 -12.08 -27.85
C ILE A 142 0.54 -13.52 -27.43
N TYR A 143 1.01 -14.49 -28.21
CA TYR A 143 0.91 -15.93 -27.93
C TYR A 143 2.10 -16.67 -28.56
N PRO A 144 2.52 -17.86 -28.07
CA PRO A 144 3.78 -18.50 -28.47
C PRO A 144 3.93 -18.80 -29.98
N GLY A 145 2.82 -19.01 -30.68
CA GLY A 145 2.81 -19.31 -32.12
C GLY A 145 2.85 -18.10 -33.03
N GLY A 146 2.78 -16.88 -32.49
CA GLY A 146 2.88 -15.64 -33.28
C GLY A 146 4.30 -15.38 -33.78
N THR A 147 4.46 -14.43 -34.70
CA THR A 147 5.76 -13.93 -35.15
C THR A 147 5.91 -12.48 -34.71
N TYR A 148 6.97 -12.17 -33.95
CA TYR A 148 7.14 -10.87 -33.33
C TYR A 148 8.51 -10.27 -33.64
N ASN A 149 8.52 -8.95 -33.86
CA ASN A 149 9.73 -8.16 -34.01
C ASN A 149 9.65 -6.94 -33.09
N PHE A 150 9.94 -7.14 -31.81
CA PHE A 150 10.06 -6.07 -30.82
C PHE A 150 11.19 -6.41 -29.83
N THR A 151 11.56 -5.43 -29.01
CA THR A 151 12.51 -5.62 -27.91
C THR A 151 11.79 -5.52 -26.58
N LEU A 152 12.00 -6.50 -25.70
CA LEU A 152 11.57 -6.45 -24.30
C LEU A 152 12.47 -5.46 -23.55
N ASP A 153 12.10 -4.18 -23.62
CA ASP A 153 12.83 -3.06 -23.02
C ASP A 153 11.85 -2.08 -22.35
N PRO A 154 11.92 -1.88 -21.02
CA PRO A 154 11.06 -0.95 -20.28
C PRO A 154 11.34 0.53 -20.60
N ARG A 155 12.48 0.87 -21.20
CA ARG A 155 12.78 2.23 -21.66
C ARG A 155 11.99 2.59 -22.91
N LEU A 156 11.67 1.58 -23.73
CA LEU A 156 10.99 1.74 -25.02
C LEU A 156 9.49 1.44 -24.95
N ASN A 157 9.05 0.58 -24.02
CA ASN A 157 7.65 0.18 -23.91
C ASN A 157 7.15 0.35 -22.48
N LEU A 158 6.12 1.17 -22.31
CA LEU A 158 5.43 1.37 -21.05
C LEU A 158 4.78 0.09 -20.52
N ASN A 159 4.27 -0.79 -21.40
CA ASN A 159 3.68 -2.06 -21.00
C ASN A 159 4.71 -3.05 -20.41
N HIS A 160 6.02 -2.80 -20.57
CA HIS A 160 7.06 -3.61 -19.95
C HIS A 160 7.45 -3.12 -18.55
N ARG A 161 6.88 -1.99 -18.08
CA ARG A 161 7.03 -1.50 -16.70
C ARG A 161 5.84 -2.01 -15.88
N ALA A 162 6.07 -3.00 -15.03
CA ALA A 162 5.01 -3.64 -14.25
C ALA A 162 4.99 -3.12 -12.81
N PHE A 163 3.78 -2.93 -12.25
CA PHE A 163 3.60 -2.35 -10.91
C PHE A 163 2.71 -3.19 -10.00
N THR A 164 1.75 -3.95 -10.53
CA THR A 164 0.86 -4.81 -9.73
C THR A 164 0.56 -6.12 -10.44
N VAL A 165 0.38 -7.20 -9.67
CA VAL A 165 0.04 -8.52 -10.20
C VAL A 165 -1.02 -9.20 -9.34
N LEU A 166 -2.02 -9.77 -10.00
CA LEU A 166 -3.14 -10.46 -9.36
C LEU A 166 -3.31 -11.86 -9.94
N GLY A 167 -3.15 -12.88 -9.10
CA GLY A 167 -3.61 -14.23 -9.38
C GLY A 167 -5.09 -14.36 -9.03
N VAL A 168 -5.97 -14.42 -10.04
CA VAL A 168 -7.42 -14.55 -9.81
C VAL A 168 -7.79 -15.99 -9.46
N ASP A 169 -7.17 -16.94 -10.13
CA ASP A 169 -7.20 -18.37 -9.84
C ASP A 169 -5.87 -19.00 -10.29
N ASP A 170 -5.82 -20.33 -10.42
CA ASP A 170 -4.61 -21.05 -10.77
C ASP A 170 -4.03 -20.64 -12.14
N SER A 171 -4.88 -20.35 -13.12
CA SER A 171 -4.48 -20.10 -14.52
C SER A 171 -4.67 -18.65 -14.99
N VAL A 172 -5.56 -17.90 -14.32
CA VAL A 172 -5.91 -16.54 -14.68
C VAL A 172 -5.11 -15.53 -13.87
N ILE A 173 -4.30 -14.74 -14.58
CA ILE A 173 -3.40 -13.73 -14.00
C ILE A 173 -3.66 -12.39 -14.67
N TYR A 174 -3.68 -11.33 -13.87
CA TYR A 174 -3.70 -9.95 -14.35
C TYR A 174 -2.44 -9.21 -13.92
N VAL A 175 -1.93 -8.32 -14.76
CA VAL A 175 -0.72 -7.53 -14.50
C VAL A 175 -0.97 -6.08 -14.90
N GLY A 176 -0.86 -5.19 -13.93
CA GLY A 176 -0.95 -3.75 -14.15
C GLY A 176 0.40 -3.16 -14.50
N THR A 177 0.43 -2.32 -15.53
CA THR A 177 1.64 -1.72 -16.08
C THR A 177 1.47 -0.21 -16.27
N ALA A 178 2.47 0.47 -16.83
CA ALA A 178 2.31 1.86 -17.27
C ALA A 178 1.49 2.02 -18.57
N ASN A 179 1.08 0.92 -19.23
CA ASN A 179 0.25 0.95 -20.45
C ASN A 179 -0.97 0.02 -20.37
N GLY A 180 -1.56 -0.06 -19.18
CA GLY A 180 -2.81 -0.76 -18.92
C GLY A 180 -2.61 -2.12 -18.27
N ILE A 181 -3.60 -2.98 -18.49
CA ILE A 181 -3.86 -4.21 -17.77
C ILE A 181 -3.65 -5.38 -18.72
N ASN A 182 -2.73 -6.27 -18.40
CA ASN A 182 -2.48 -7.49 -19.15
C ASN A 182 -3.22 -8.65 -18.48
N LYS A 183 -3.88 -9.50 -19.27
CA LYS A 183 -4.60 -10.69 -18.82
C LYS A 183 -4.03 -11.93 -19.50
N SER A 184 -3.75 -12.95 -18.71
CA SER A 184 -3.48 -14.32 -19.15
C SER A 184 -4.55 -15.25 -18.58
N THR A 185 -4.87 -16.32 -19.32
CA THR A 185 -5.76 -17.41 -18.89
C THR A 185 -5.11 -18.78 -19.03
N ASP A 186 -3.78 -18.82 -19.16
CA ASP A 186 -2.99 -20.01 -19.47
C ASP A 186 -1.67 -20.02 -18.69
N TYR A 187 -1.71 -19.64 -17.41
CA TYR A 187 -0.55 -19.63 -16.51
C TYR A 187 0.57 -18.66 -16.93
N GLY A 188 0.17 -17.52 -17.52
CA GLY A 188 1.08 -16.45 -17.94
C GLY A 188 1.86 -16.78 -19.20
N ILE A 189 1.32 -17.62 -20.10
CA ILE A 189 1.96 -18.02 -21.35
C ILE A 189 1.55 -17.06 -22.48
N SER A 190 0.26 -16.82 -22.69
CA SER A 190 -0.27 -15.83 -23.62
C SER A 190 -0.91 -14.66 -22.88
N TRP A 191 -0.92 -13.50 -23.54
CA TRP A 191 -1.34 -12.25 -22.93
C TRP A 191 -2.19 -11.41 -23.88
N ARG A 192 -3.26 -10.83 -23.34
CA ARG A 192 -4.01 -9.74 -23.96
C ARG A 192 -3.94 -8.50 -23.09
N LYS A 193 -3.60 -7.36 -23.68
CA LYS A 193 -3.49 -6.05 -23.04
C LYS A 193 -4.78 -5.24 -23.24
N PHE A 194 -5.22 -4.60 -22.17
CA PHE A 194 -6.36 -3.70 -22.12
C PHE A 194 -5.93 -2.34 -21.56
N ASN A 195 -6.15 -1.27 -22.31
CA ASN A 195 -5.78 0.08 -21.94
C ASN A 195 -6.88 1.07 -22.36
N TYR A 196 -6.73 2.35 -22.05
CA TYR A 196 -7.71 3.39 -22.35
C TYR A 196 -8.16 3.36 -23.82
N GLN A 197 -7.22 3.11 -24.73
CA GLN A 197 -7.43 3.14 -26.18
C GLN A 197 -8.22 1.93 -26.70
N ASN A 198 -8.00 0.72 -26.16
CA ASN A 198 -8.51 -0.52 -26.75
C ASN A 198 -9.59 -1.27 -25.93
N SER A 199 -10.03 -0.71 -24.79
CA SER A 199 -10.89 -1.41 -23.82
C SER A 199 -12.36 -0.96 -23.78
N GLY A 200 -12.75 0.02 -24.59
CA GLY A 200 -14.14 0.46 -24.71
C GLY A 200 -15.00 -0.53 -25.51
N GLY A 201 -16.28 -0.69 -25.15
CA GLY A 201 -17.19 -1.69 -25.73
C GLY A 201 -17.42 -1.62 -27.25
N ASN A 202 -16.95 -0.57 -27.93
CA ASN A 202 -17.04 -0.37 -29.39
C ASN A 202 -15.69 -0.06 -30.07
N ASN A 203 -14.53 -0.41 -29.47
CA ASN A 203 -13.18 -0.10 -29.99
C ASN A 203 -12.88 1.41 -30.22
N ASN A 204 -13.68 2.32 -29.64
CA ASN A 204 -13.49 3.78 -29.71
C ASN A 204 -12.93 4.38 -28.38
N GLY A 205 -12.33 3.55 -27.52
CA GLY A 205 -11.86 3.93 -26.18
C GLY A 205 -12.98 4.10 -25.13
N ASN A 206 -12.54 4.23 -23.86
CA ASN A 206 -13.33 4.51 -22.62
C ASN A 206 -13.79 3.32 -21.75
N GLY A 207 -13.11 2.17 -21.78
CA GLY A 207 -13.34 1.10 -20.79
C GLY A 207 -12.54 1.30 -19.50
N VAL A 208 -11.21 1.15 -19.60
CA VAL A 208 -10.25 1.50 -18.55
C VAL A 208 -10.09 3.02 -18.50
N SER A 209 -10.07 3.64 -17.32
CA SER A 209 -9.98 5.10 -17.18
C SER A 209 -8.60 5.69 -17.47
N GLY A 210 -7.53 4.97 -17.12
CA GLY A 210 -6.16 5.44 -17.29
C GLY A 210 -5.17 4.29 -17.44
N ASN A 211 -4.04 4.55 -18.08
CA ASN A 211 -3.10 3.51 -18.47
C ASN A 211 -2.11 3.13 -17.37
N PHE A 212 -1.88 3.97 -16.37
CA PHE A 212 -0.99 3.62 -15.29
C PHE A 212 -1.75 2.88 -14.18
N VAL A 213 -1.53 1.57 -14.09
CA VAL A 213 -2.25 0.68 -13.17
C VAL A 213 -1.38 0.41 -11.94
N VAL A 214 -1.87 0.80 -10.76
CA VAL A 214 -1.09 0.73 -9.51
C VAL A 214 -1.58 -0.34 -8.53
N ASP A 215 -2.79 -0.83 -8.69
CA ASP A 215 -3.34 -1.92 -7.88
C ASP A 215 -4.38 -2.71 -8.67
N LEU A 216 -4.49 -4.01 -8.39
CA LEU A 216 -5.44 -4.94 -8.98
C LEU A 216 -6.11 -5.78 -7.89
N TYR A 217 -7.43 -5.92 -7.97
CA TYR A 217 -8.18 -6.63 -6.96
C TYR A 217 -9.30 -7.49 -7.56
N ALA A 218 -9.48 -8.71 -7.05
CA ALA A 218 -10.60 -9.58 -7.41
C ALA A 218 -11.67 -9.57 -6.31
N MET A 219 -12.79 -8.91 -6.56
CA MET A 219 -13.94 -8.89 -5.65
C MET A 219 -14.86 -10.10 -5.91
N PRO A 220 -15.12 -10.97 -4.92
CA PRO A 220 -16.14 -12.00 -5.04
C PRO A 220 -17.54 -11.39 -5.18
N TYR A 221 -18.33 -11.84 -6.16
CA TYR A 221 -19.70 -11.38 -6.35
C TYR A 221 -20.60 -12.51 -6.89
N GLY A 222 -21.37 -13.13 -6.01
CA GLY A 222 -22.11 -14.36 -6.33
C GLY A 222 -21.16 -15.48 -6.75
N ASN A 223 -21.40 -16.08 -7.91
CA ASN A 223 -20.58 -17.18 -8.45
C ASN A 223 -19.43 -16.69 -9.36
N GLN A 224 -19.19 -15.39 -9.45
CA GLN A 224 -18.14 -14.80 -10.28
C GLN A 224 -17.23 -13.88 -9.47
N LYS A 225 -16.15 -13.43 -10.10
CA LYS A 225 -15.24 -12.42 -9.56
C LYS A 225 -15.29 -11.19 -10.46
N ILE A 226 -15.44 -10.02 -9.85
CA ILE A 226 -15.30 -8.73 -10.54
C ILE A 226 -13.86 -8.30 -10.38
N ILE A 227 -13.18 -8.05 -11.48
CA ILE A 227 -11.80 -7.57 -11.46
C ILE A 227 -11.85 -6.05 -11.41
N TRP A 228 -11.11 -5.48 -10.47
CA TRP A 228 -10.95 -4.05 -10.24
C TRP A 228 -9.50 -3.65 -10.46
N ALA A 229 -9.30 -2.42 -10.91
CA ALA A 229 -7.99 -1.83 -11.15
C ALA A 229 -7.98 -0.37 -10.69
N ALA A 230 -6.98 0.00 -9.88
CA ALA A 230 -6.71 1.39 -9.54
C ALA A 230 -5.88 1.97 -10.68
N THR A 231 -6.52 2.82 -11.49
CA THR A 231 -5.94 3.30 -12.73
C THR A 231 -5.77 4.81 -12.69
N ARG A 232 -4.63 5.26 -13.19
CA ARG A 232 -4.19 6.64 -13.20
C ARG A 232 -3.88 7.07 -14.62
N ARG A 233 -4.00 8.36 -14.85
CA ARG A 233 -3.54 8.98 -16.08
C ARG A 233 -2.05 8.74 -16.27
N ALA A 234 -1.67 8.26 -17.45
CA ALA A 234 -0.31 8.16 -17.95
C ALA A 234 -0.04 9.31 -18.94
N GLU A 235 0.09 9.01 -20.24
CA GLU A 235 0.53 9.98 -21.25
C GLU A 235 -0.62 10.72 -21.95
N ASP A 236 -1.79 10.09 -22.16
CA ASP A 236 -2.91 10.72 -22.87
C ASP A 236 -3.63 11.75 -21.97
N ASN A 237 -4.00 12.89 -22.53
CA ASN A 237 -4.71 13.95 -21.81
C ASN A 237 -6.17 13.60 -21.48
N ASN A 238 -6.75 12.64 -22.19
CA ASN A 238 -8.12 12.17 -21.97
C ASN A 238 -8.22 11.08 -20.91
N GLU A 239 -7.10 10.43 -20.56
CA GLU A 239 -7.04 9.50 -19.44
C GLU A 239 -7.37 10.18 -18.11
N LYS A 240 -7.88 9.38 -17.18
CA LYS A 240 -8.39 9.82 -15.89
C LYS A 240 -7.89 8.91 -14.79
N ASN A 241 -7.71 9.50 -13.61
CA ASN A 241 -7.60 8.73 -12.39
C ASN A 241 -8.98 8.17 -12.03
N GLY A 242 -9.01 6.95 -11.50
CA GLY A 242 -10.24 6.36 -10.99
C GLY A 242 -10.12 4.86 -10.72
N LEU A 243 -11.26 4.21 -10.62
CA LEU A 243 -11.37 2.77 -10.45
C LEU A 243 -12.00 2.16 -11.70
N SER A 244 -11.23 1.35 -12.42
CA SER A 244 -11.71 0.57 -13.55
C SER A 244 -12.14 -0.83 -13.08
N TYR A 245 -13.16 -1.41 -13.71
CA TYR A 245 -13.65 -2.74 -13.38
C TYR A 245 -14.19 -3.52 -14.58
N THR A 246 -14.23 -4.84 -14.45
CA THR A 246 -14.81 -5.74 -15.45
C THR A 246 -15.37 -7.00 -14.80
N ALA A 247 -16.51 -7.46 -15.31
CA ALA A 247 -17.13 -8.73 -14.90
C ALA A 247 -16.70 -9.92 -15.77
N ASN A 248 -16.18 -9.67 -16.97
CA ASN A 248 -15.83 -10.70 -17.95
C ASN A 248 -14.34 -10.70 -18.33
N GLY A 249 -13.58 -9.70 -17.88
CA GLY A 249 -12.17 -9.56 -18.22
C GLY A 249 -11.92 -9.14 -19.66
N PHE A 250 -12.90 -8.53 -20.32
CA PHE A 250 -12.81 -8.04 -21.71
C PHE A 250 -13.39 -6.63 -21.85
N ASN A 251 -14.63 -6.44 -21.39
CA ASN A 251 -15.30 -5.14 -21.40
C ASN A 251 -15.05 -4.45 -20.07
N TRP A 252 -14.37 -3.32 -20.10
CA TRP A 252 -14.07 -2.53 -18.93
C TRP A 252 -15.03 -1.35 -18.81
N ASN A 253 -15.26 -0.93 -17.59
CA ASN A 253 -15.95 0.31 -17.23
C ASN A 253 -15.14 0.99 -16.11
N TYR A 254 -15.46 2.23 -15.77
CA TYR A 254 -14.82 2.90 -14.64
C TYR A 254 -15.79 3.77 -13.83
N THR A 255 -15.38 4.07 -12.61
CA THR A 255 -16.10 4.91 -11.64
C THR A 255 -15.08 5.63 -10.74
N LEU A 256 -15.54 6.40 -9.74
CA LEU A 256 -14.68 7.20 -8.85
C LEU A 256 -13.71 8.09 -9.65
N LYS A 257 -14.24 8.79 -10.65
CA LYS A 257 -13.48 9.55 -11.64
C LYS A 257 -12.77 10.75 -10.99
N ASP A 258 -11.59 11.07 -11.51
CA ASP A 258 -10.77 12.23 -11.13
C ASP A 258 -10.27 12.18 -9.68
N VAL A 259 -10.21 10.98 -9.09
CA VAL A 259 -9.64 10.72 -7.77
C VAL A 259 -8.40 9.85 -7.91
N THR A 260 -7.27 10.27 -7.32
CA THR A 260 -6.01 9.51 -7.37
C THR A 260 -6.09 8.26 -6.50
N THR A 261 -6.37 7.13 -7.13
CA THR A 261 -6.53 5.82 -6.48
C THR A 261 -5.16 5.19 -6.22
N ASN A 262 -4.97 4.66 -5.02
CA ASN A 262 -3.76 4.00 -4.54
C ASN A 262 -3.97 2.50 -4.36
N GLY A 263 -5.17 2.09 -3.97
CA GLY A 263 -5.52 0.68 -3.80
C GLY A 263 -7.02 0.45 -3.76
N ILE A 264 -7.40 -0.83 -3.73
CA ILE A 264 -8.77 -1.31 -3.71
C ILE A 264 -8.91 -2.40 -2.65
N SER A 265 -10.06 -2.43 -1.99
CA SER A 265 -10.48 -3.63 -1.25
C SER A 265 -11.99 -3.79 -1.31
N SER A 266 -12.52 -4.90 -0.79
CA SER A 266 -13.96 -5.13 -0.76
C SER A 266 -14.40 -5.93 0.45
N LYS A 267 -15.70 -5.84 0.73
CA LYS A 267 -16.45 -6.79 1.56
C LYS A 267 -17.76 -7.10 0.82
N ASP A 268 -17.93 -8.34 0.40
CA ASP A 268 -19.05 -8.79 -0.44
C ASP A 268 -19.22 -7.88 -1.68
N SER A 269 -20.34 -7.16 -1.77
CA SER A 269 -20.66 -6.21 -2.85
C SER A 269 -20.22 -4.77 -2.57
N ILE A 270 -19.63 -4.51 -1.40
CA ILE A 270 -19.15 -3.18 -1.01
C ILE A 270 -17.69 -3.04 -1.44
N VAL A 271 -17.41 -2.01 -2.23
CA VAL A 271 -16.08 -1.69 -2.75
C VAL A 271 -15.53 -0.50 -1.98
N TYR A 272 -14.25 -0.58 -1.63
CA TYR A 272 -13.50 0.52 -1.03
C TYR A 272 -12.44 1.03 -1.99
N GLY A 273 -12.50 2.33 -2.27
CA GLY A 273 -11.43 3.06 -2.96
C GLY A 273 -10.47 3.65 -1.94
N LEU A 274 -9.21 3.22 -1.97
CA LEU A 274 -8.14 3.73 -1.13
C LEU A 274 -7.38 4.75 -1.95
N THR A 275 -7.41 6.02 -1.56
CA THR A 275 -7.01 7.12 -2.45
C THR A 275 -6.12 8.10 -1.74
N SER A 276 -5.56 9.04 -2.51
CA SER A 276 -4.82 10.17 -1.98
C SER A 276 -5.74 11.33 -1.52
N ASP A 277 -7.06 11.22 -1.72
CA ASP A 277 -8.05 12.21 -1.27
C ASP A 277 -9.05 11.63 -0.26
N GLY A 278 -8.75 10.46 0.29
CA GLY A 278 -9.53 9.83 1.36
C GLY A 278 -9.90 8.38 1.08
N LEU A 279 -10.65 7.83 2.03
CA LEU A 279 -11.27 6.51 1.91
C LEU A 279 -12.67 6.67 1.32
N TYR A 280 -12.95 5.95 0.24
CA TYR A 280 -14.25 5.93 -0.42
C TYR A 280 -14.89 4.55 -0.27
N ARG A 281 -16.22 4.52 -0.15
CA ARG A 281 -17.04 3.31 -0.12
C ARG A 281 -18.24 3.46 -1.04
N ALA A 282 -18.55 2.42 -1.79
CA ALA A 282 -19.78 2.33 -2.55
C ALA A 282 -20.25 0.89 -2.71
N LYS A 283 -21.55 0.71 -3.00
CA LYS A 283 -22.08 -0.59 -3.43
C LYS A 283 -21.83 -0.79 -4.93
N TYR A 284 -21.32 -1.96 -5.31
CA TYR A 284 -21.14 -2.33 -6.71
C TYR A 284 -22.46 -2.20 -7.49
N LEU A 285 -22.38 -1.70 -8.74
CA LEU A 285 -23.49 -1.35 -9.64
C LEU A 285 -24.28 -0.09 -9.29
N THR A 286 -24.25 0.37 -8.04
CA THR A 286 -24.92 1.63 -7.64
C THR A 286 -23.94 2.80 -7.59
N PHE A 287 -22.71 2.57 -7.12
CA PHE A 287 -21.62 3.55 -7.07
C PHE A 287 -21.97 4.87 -6.35
N ASP A 288 -22.68 4.75 -5.24
CA ASP A 288 -22.97 5.80 -4.27
C ASP A 288 -21.75 6.13 -3.41
N TRP A 289 -20.67 6.57 -4.07
CA TRP A 289 -19.40 6.85 -3.41
C TRP A 289 -19.56 7.87 -2.28
N SER A 290 -19.12 7.46 -1.10
CA SER A 290 -19.11 8.29 0.10
C SER A 290 -17.82 8.09 0.87
N SER A 291 -17.41 9.14 1.59
CA SER A 291 -16.27 9.11 2.49
C SER A 291 -16.76 9.27 3.94
N PRO A 292 -16.05 8.67 4.92
CA PRO A 292 -16.42 8.86 6.31
C PRO A 292 -16.19 10.34 6.68
N PRO A 293 -17.15 11.01 7.33
CA PRO A 293 -16.99 12.42 7.70
C PRO A 293 -15.90 12.61 8.76
N LEU A 294 -15.70 11.59 9.62
CA LEU A 294 -14.68 11.55 10.65
C LEU A 294 -14.31 10.09 10.95
N ILE A 295 -13.02 9.82 11.03
CA ILE A 295 -12.49 8.56 11.56
C ILE A 295 -11.91 8.85 12.94
N PHE A 296 -12.63 8.44 13.97
CA PHE A 296 -12.34 8.77 15.37
C PHE A 296 -12.50 7.55 16.27
N ASP A 297 -11.47 7.28 17.06
CA ASP A 297 -11.48 6.22 18.06
C ASP A 297 -12.04 6.77 19.38
N GLU A 298 -13.24 6.34 19.75
CA GLU A 298 -13.93 6.82 20.97
C GLU A 298 -13.17 6.49 22.27
N GLN A 299 -12.33 5.45 22.27
CA GLN A 299 -11.59 5.02 23.45
C GLN A 299 -10.34 5.88 23.65
N THR A 300 -9.52 6.00 22.60
CA THR A 300 -8.26 6.77 22.67
C THR A 300 -8.47 8.27 22.46
N LYS A 301 -9.66 8.67 21.97
CA LYS A 301 -9.98 10.03 21.50
C LYS A 301 -9.02 10.54 20.42
N ASP A 302 -8.43 9.62 19.65
CA ASP A 302 -7.60 9.93 18.50
C ASP A 302 -8.44 10.05 17.23
N LYS A 303 -7.95 10.82 16.25
CA LYS A 303 -8.54 10.90 14.91
C LYS A 303 -7.49 10.72 13.82
N VAL A 304 -7.92 10.20 12.69
CA VAL A 304 -7.11 10.21 11.47
C VAL A 304 -7.09 11.62 10.91
N THR A 305 -5.90 12.08 10.51
CA THR A 305 -5.70 13.44 9.98
C THR A 305 -5.26 13.46 8.53
N THR A 306 -4.76 12.34 8.01
CA THR A 306 -4.39 12.19 6.61
C THR A 306 -5.59 11.89 5.71
N LYS A 307 -5.42 12.20 4.44
CA LYS A 307 -6.28 11.72 3.34
C LYS A 307 -5.65 10.54 2.58
N LEU A 308 -4.44 10.13 2.92
CA LEU A 308 -3.69 9.12 2.18
C LEU A 308 -4.02 7.71 2.69
N PHE A 309 -4.68 6.92 1.85
CA PHE A 309 -5.01 5.51 2.10
C PHE A 309 -4.37 4.64 1.02
N TYR A 310 -3.85 3.46 1.41
CA TYR A 310 -3.04 2.62 0.52
C TYR A 310 -3.52 1.18 0.42
N SER A 311 -3.96 0.58 1.52
CA SER A 311 -4.30 -0.85 1.56
C SER A 311 -5.57 -1.12 2.36
N GLY A 312 -6.21 -2.26 2.11
CA GLY A 312 -7.38 -2.68 2.87
C GLY A 312 -7.65 -4.17 2.78
N ALA A 313 -8.32 -4.70 3.79
CA ALA A 313 -8.66 -6.12 3.87
C ALA A 313 -9.94 -6.32 4.68
N ALA A 314 -10.68 -7.38 4.37
CA ALA A 314 -11.87 -7.78 5.11
C ALA A 314 -11.69 -9.19 5.69
N ILE A 315 -12.10 -9.38 6.95
CA ILE A 315 -12.18 -10.67 7.61
C ILE A 315 -13.56 -10.75 8.25
N ASN A 316 -14.45 -11.56 7.66
CA ASN A 316 -15.89 -11.51 7.91
C ASN A 316 -16.40 -10.07 7.69
N ASP A 317 -17.12 -9.50 8.66
CA ASP A 317 -17.62 -8.13 8.57
C ASP A 317 -16.62 -7.08 9.11
N THR A 318 -15.47 -7.51 9.63
CA THR A 318 -14.43 -6.58 10.08
C THR A 318 -13.58 -6.14 8.89
N VAL A 319 -13.52 -4.84 8.66
CA VAL A 319 -12.69 -4.24 7.61
C VAL A 319 -11.54 -3.47 8.22
N TYR A 320 -10.38 -3.56 7.56
CA TYR A 320 -9.13 -2.92 7.92
C TYR A 320 -8.67 -2.03 6.79
N PHE A 321 -8.09 -0.88 7.14
CA PHE A 321 -7.54 0.06 6.17
C PHE A 321 -6.17 0.58 6.64
N GLY A 322 -5.16 0.50 5.76
CA GLY A 322 -3.85 1.11 5.95
C GLY A 322 -3.83 2.52 5.39
N SER A 323 -3.50 3.49 6.24
CA SER A 323 -3.33 4.90 5.88
C SER A 323 -1.91 5.38 6.19
N ALA A 324 -1.51 6.54 5.66
CA ALA A 324 -0.26 7.20 6.09
C ALA A 324 -0.28 7.54 7.59
N ASP A 325 -1.45 7.52 8.22
CA ASP A 325 -1.68 7.82 9.61
C ASP A 325 -2.19 6.55 10.34
N GLY A 326 -1.56 5.40 10.07
CA GLY A 326 -1.76 4.15 10.81
C GLY A 326 -2.85 3.21 10.29
N LEU A 327 -3.04 2.11 11.03
CA LEU A 327 -3.99 1.04 10.70
C LEU A 327 -5.34 1.32 11.35
N LEU A 328 -6.40 1.16 10.57
CA LEU A 328 -7.76 1.46 10.97
C LEU A 328 -8.60 0.19 10.93
N ARG A 329 -9.59 0.10 11.81
CA ARG A 329 -10.56 -1.01 11.81
C ARG A 329 -11.96 -0.49 12.07
N THR A 330 -12.92 -1.00 11.32
CA THR A 330 -14.36 -0.81 11.58
C THR A 330 -15.14 -2.06 11.16
N ILE A 331 -16.47 -2.01 11.24
CA ILE A 331 -17.39 -3.09 10.83
C ILE A 331 -18.23 -2.63 9.64
N GLU A 332 -18.25 -3.42 8.57
CA GLU A 332 -19.12 -3.20 7.42
C GLU A 332 -20.51 -3.81 7.69
N THR A 333 -21.55 -2.99 7.70
CA THR A 333 -22.93 -3.37 8.09
C THR A 333 -23.94 -3.29 6.95
N GLY A 334 -23.49 -2.97 5.74
CA GLY A 334 -24.31 -2.58 4.60
C GLY A 334 -24.63 -1.08 4.56
N LEU A 335 -24.59 -0.39 5.70
CA LEU A 335 -24.82 1.06 5.79
C LEU A 335 -23.49 1.84 5.79
N PRO A 336 -23.41 3.00 5.10
CA PRO A 336 -22.18 3.77 5.04
C PRO A 336 -21.78 4.33 6.40
N TRP A 337 -20.58 3.98 6.86
CA TRP A 337 -19.85 4.68 7.93
C TRP A 337 -20.56 4.82 9.29
N VAL A 338 -21.48 3.90 9.62
CA VAL A 338 -22.23 3.93 10.90
C VAL A 338 -21.50 3.26 12.07
N SER A 339 -20.51 2.42 11.77
CA SER A 339 -19.79 1.62 12.76
C SER A 339 -18.66 2.40 13.41
N LYS A 340 -18.38 2.05 14.67
CA LYS A 340 -17.28 2.65 15.45
C LYS A 340 -15.92 2.29 14.86
N TRP A 341 -15.02 3.26 14.90
CA TRP A 341 -13.64 3.11 14.47
C TRP A 341 -12.72 2.71 15.63
N LYS A 342 -11.72 1.90 15.30
CA LYS A 342 -10.53 1.68 16.12
C LYS A 342 -9.32 2.12 15.32
N ILE A 343 -8.42 2.88 15.95
CA ILE A 343 -7.17 3.35 15.35
C ILE A 343 -6.01 2.67 16.06
N PHE A 344 -5.11 2.07 15.27
CA PHE A 344 -3.89 1.43 15.74
C PHE A 344 -2.68 2.24 15.27
N ARG A 345 -1.78 2.51 16.22
CA ARG A 345 -0.55 3.26 16.00
C ARG A 345 0.63 2.35 16.30
N ALA A 346 1.72 2.52 15.56
CA ALA A 346 3.01 2.03 16.02
C ALA A 346 3.44 2.88 17.22
N ILE A 347 3.80 2.22 18.32
CA ILE A 347 4.14 2.87 19.58
C ILE A 347 5.47 2.29 20.04
N SER A 348 6.40 3.18 20.41
CA SER A 348 7.60 2.80 21.14
C SER A 348 7.22 2.62 22.61
N PRO A 349 7.37 1.41 23.20
CA PRO A 349 6.95 1.17 24.57
C PRO A 349 7.61 2.15 25.55
N ILE A 350 6.82 2.70 26.48
CA ILE A 350 7.35 3.58 27.52
C ILE A 350 7.79 2.69 28.69
N ASN A 351 9.11 2.57 28.87
CA ASN A 351 9.68 1.82 29.98
C ASN A 351 9.41 2.54 31.30
N ALA A 352 8.54 1.94 32.12
CA ALA A 352 8.12 2.49 33.42
C ALA A 352 9.30 2.69 34.41
N ASN A 353 10.41 1.97 34.22
CA ASN A 353 11.61 2.08 35.05
C ASN A 353 12.63 3.10 34.51
N SER A 354 12.43 3.65 33.31
CA SER A 354 13.30 4.69 32.75
C SER A 354 12.91 6.08 33.24
N ASP A 355 13.84 7.03 33.20
CA ASP A 355 13.54 8.45 33.48
C ASP A 355 12.66 9.10 32.40
N ILE A 356 12.60 8.49 31.21
CA ILE A 356 11.77 8.95 30.09
C ILE A 356 10.35 8.41 30.27
N LYS A 357 9.46 9.26 30.79
CA LYS A 357 8.05 8.92 31.02
C LYS A 357 7.11 9.28 29.87
N THR A 358 7.61 9.98 28.87
CA THR A 358 6.84 10.52 27.75
C THR A 358 7.74 10.84 26.56
N TYR A 359 7.18 10.82 25.36
CA TYR A 359 7.84 11.32 24.16
C TYR A 359 6.81 11.95 23.21
N ALA A 360 7.28 12.71 22.23
CA ALA A 360 6.46 13.23 21.15
C ALA A 360 6.95 12.66 19.80
N ALA A 361 6.02 12.26 18.94
CA ALA A 361 6.34 11.76 17.60
C ALA A 361 5.25 12.15 16.57
N PRO A 362 5.63 12.48 15.32
CA PRO A 362 7.01 12.71 14.87
C PRO A 362 7.62 13.95 15.55
N ASN A 363 8.94 13.98 15.63
CA ASN A 363 9.69 15.07 16.27
C ASN A 363 11.11 15.14 15.69
N PRO A 364 11.47 16.15 14.89
CA PRO A 364 10.67 17.33 14.54
C PRO A 364 9.38 17.00 13.78
N PHE A 365 8.41 17.90 13.81
CA PHE A 365 7.20 17.81 12.98
C PHE A 365 6.94 19.14 12.26
N SER A 366 6.33 19.05 11.08
CA SER A 366 5.82 20.19 10.30
C SER A 366 4.31 20.28 10.45
N PRO A 367 3.76 21.32 11.10
CA PRO A 367 2.31 21.46 11.22
C PRO A 367 1.58 21.72 9.88
N ASP A 368 2.30 21.88 8.76
CA ASP A 368 1.73 22.10 7.42
C ASP A 368 1.39 20.75 6.79
N ASP A 369 2.16 19.73 7.16
CA ASP A 369 2.11 18.40 6.58
C ASP A 369 1.48 17.38 7.55
N GLU A 370 1.67 17.56 8.86
CA GLU A 370 1.34 16.54 9.85
C GLU A 370 1.00 17.09 11.25
N VAL A 371 0.57 16.20 12.13
CA VAL A 371 0.32 16.49 13.55
C VAL A 371 1.30 15.73 14.43
N VAL A 372 1.67 16.33 15.56
CA VAL A 372 2.46 15.63 16.58
C VAL A 372 1.58 14.94 17.60
N ARG A 373 1.98 13.76 18.04
CA ARG A 373 1.35 13.02 19.14
C ARG A 373 2.26 12.99 20.34
N ILE A 374 1.70 13.37 21.49
CA ILE A 374 2.37 13.30 22.79
C ILE A 374 1.97 11.98 23.44
N PHE A 375 2.91 11.06 23.59
CA PHE A 375 2.74 9.72 24.15
C PHE A 375 3.07 9.69 25.64
N TYR A 376 2.27 8.98 26.44
CA TYR A 376 2.40 8.90 27.90
C TYR A 376 1.71 7.65 28.47
N ARG A 377 1.99 7.34 29.74
CA ARG A 377 1.28 6.31 30.52
C ARG A 377 0.74 6.89 31.81
N THR A 378 -0.47 6.49 32.18
CA THR A 378 -1.12 6.90 33.45
C THR A 378 -0.79 5.97 34.60
N ASN A 379 -0.34 4.74 34.33
CA ASN A 379 -0.18 3.65 35.32
C ASN A 379 -1.44 3.37 36.17
N LYS A 380 -2.60 3.86 35.73
CA LYS A 380 -3.90 3.71 36.38
C LYS A 380 -4.94 3.39 35.32
N PHE A 381 -5.91 2.55 35.66
CA PHE A 381 -6.99 2.21 34.75
C PHE A 381 -7.83 3.43 34.33
N SER A 382 -7.91 4.46 35.18
CA SER A 382 -8.58 5.73 34.91
C SER A 382 -7.83 6.86 35.59
N ALA A 383 -7.55 7.95 34.88
CA ALA A 383 -6.91 9.15 35.42
C ALA A 383 -7.34 10.41 34.67
N LYS A 384 -7.30 11.57 35.33
CA LYS A 384 -7.49 12.87 34.70
C LYS A 384 -6.15 13.39 34.17
N VAL A 385 -6.10 13.73 32.89
CA VAL A 385 -4.88 14.19 32.24
C VAL A 385 -5.04 15.62 31.75
N THR A 386 -4.06 16.46 32.06
CA THR A 386 -3.91 17.80 31.50
C THR A 386 -2.60 17.86 30.73
N ILE A 387 -2.65 18.34 29.49
CA ILE A 387 -1.48 18.55 28.64
C ILE A 387 -1.46 20.01 28.20
N ASN A 388 -0.37 20.69 28.53
CA ASN A 388 -0.12 22.07 28.10
C ASN A 388 1.15 22.10 27.23
N VAL A 389 1.20 23.05 26.31
CA VAL A 389 2.37 23.36 25.51
C VAL A 389 2.82 24.79 25.81
N PHE A 390 4.13 24.98 25.88
CA PHE A 390 4.80 26.23 26.19
C PHE A 390 5.85 26.54 25.14
N ASP A 391 6.11 27.83 24.93
CA ASP A 391 7.24 28.29 24.13
C ASP A 391 8.57 28.11 24.87
N PHE A 392 9.68 28.50 24.23
CA PHE A 392 11.01 28.41 24.82
C PHE A 392 11.17 29.26 26.10
N ALA A 393 10.40 30.33 26.25
CA ALA A 393 10.39 31.21 27.42
C ALA A 393 9.40 30.74 28.51
N MET A 394 8.82 29.54 28.37
CA MET A 394 7.83 28.95 29.26
C MET A 394 6.50 29.71 29.33
N ASN A 395 6.18 30.52 28.33
CA ASN A 395 4.85 31.11 28.21
C ASN A 395 3.86 30.04 27.70
N PRO A 396 2.62 29.98 28.24
CA PRO A 396 1.62 29.04 27.77
C PRO A 396 1.22 29.36 26.32
N VAL A 397 1.26 28.35 25.46
CA VAL A 397 0.91 28.43 24.03
C VAL A 397 -0.43 27.76 23.78
N ARG A 398 -0.62 26.55 24.33
CA ARG A 398 -1.80 25.73 24.09
C ARG A 398 -2.14 24.90 25.31
N THR A 399 -3.42 24.83 25.64
CA THR A 399 -3.95 23.73 26.44
C THR A 399 -4.53 22.68 25.51
N VAL A 400 -3.82 21.57 25.34
CA VAL A 400 -4.18 20.51 24.39
C VAL A 400 -5.37 19.72 24.94
N ILE A 401 -5.30 19.35 26.22
CA ILE A 401 -6.41 18.77 26.98
C ILE A 401 -6.36 19.28 28.43
N GLN A 402 -7.52 19.46 29.04
CA GLN A 402 -7.65 19.93 30.43
C GLN A 402 -8.51 18.96 31.22
N ASN A 403 -7.95 18.37 32.29
CA ASN A 403 -8.65 17.43 33.19
C ASN A 403 -9.40 16.31 32.43
N ALA A 404 -8.91 15.89 31.27
CA ALA A 404 -9.58 14.92 30.42
C ALA A 404 -9.42 13.52 31.02
N THR A 405 -10.54 12.85 31.26
CA THR A 405 -10.52 11.46 31.74
C THR A 405 -9.99 10.54 30.65
N ARG A 406 -8.92 9.81 30.96
CA ARG A 406 -8.32 8.78 30.12
C ARG A 406 -8.43 7.43 30.80
N THR A 407 -8.74 6.38 30.03
CA THR A 407 -8.87 5.02 30.54
C THR A 407 -7.95 4.05 29.79
N GLY A 408 -7.51 3.02 30.49
CA GLY A 408 -6.55 2.02 29.98
C GLY A 408 -5.21 2.06 30.69
N MET A 409 -4.50 0.92 30.68
CA MET A 409 -3.16 0.77 31.28
C MET A 409 -2.02 0.75 30.24
N GLU A 410 -2.39 0.78 28.96
CA GLU A 410 -1.49 0.84 27.81
C GLU A 410 -0.98 2.27 27.59
N GLU A 411 -0.01 2.42 26.70
CA GLU A 411 0.44 3.70 26.18
C GLU A 411 -0.72 4.49 25.56
N LEU A 412 -0.89 5.71 26.04
CA LEU A 412 -1.86 6.69 25.58
C LEU A 412 -1.16 7.78 24.79
N TYR A 413 -1.92 8.50 23.99
CA TYR A 413 -1.40 9.64 23.25
C TYR A 413 -2.46 10.70 23.03
N THR A 414 -2.02 11.92 22.72
CA THR A 414 -2.90 13.04 22.41
C THR A 414 -2.27 13.89 21.31
N GLN A 415 -3.06 14.22 20.30
CA GLN A 415 -2.62 15.01 19.15
C GLN A 415 -2.54 16.50 19.47
N TRP A 416 -1.56 17.16 18.87
CA TRP A 416 -1.49 18.61 18.76
C TRP A 416 -1.16 19.00 17.33
N ASP A 417 -1.84 20.02 16.82
CA ASP A 417 -1.82 20.47 15.42
C ASP A 417 -0.90 21.66 15.18
N GLY A 418 -0.03 21.99 16.14
CA GLY A 418 0.88 23.14 16.04
C GLY A 418 0.17 24.50 16.09
N LYS A 419 -1.02 24.57 16.70
CA LYS A 419 -1.76 25.82 16.91
C LYS A 419 -1.79 26.22 18.38
N ASP A 420 -1.88 27.52 18.63
CA ASP A 420 -2.11 28.10 19.95
C ASP A 420 -3.60 27.98 20.37
N ASP A 421 -3.96 28.45 21.57
CA ASP A 421 -5.35 28.46 22.05
C ASP A 421 -6.30 29.34 21.23
N LYS A 422 -5.79 30.26 20.40
CA LYS A 422 -6.58 31.10 19.48
C LYS A 422 -6.77 30.42 18.12
N GLY A 423 -6.21 29.23 17.92
CA GLY A 423 -6.22 28.52 16.64
C GLY A 423 -5.24 29.11 15.62
N SER A 424 -4.34 30.00 16.06
CA SER A 424 -3.27 30.57 15.22
C SER A 424 -2.09 29.62 15.18
N ARG A 425 -1.47 29.51 14.00
CA ARG A 425 -0.31 28.65 13.79
C ARG A 425 0.91 29.23 14.51
N ILE A 426 1.70 28.36 15.13
CA ILE A 426 2.92 28.76 15.84
C ILE A 426 4.11 28.86 14.87
N ALA A 427 5.18 29.53 15.31
CA ALA A 427 6.41 29.67 14.54
C ALA A 427 7.31 28.44 14.64
N ASN A 428 8.28 28.32 13.74
CA ASN A 428 9.37 27.36 13.86
C ASN A 428 10.15 27.59 15.16
N GLY A 429 10.50 26.51 15.86
CA GLY A 429 11.22 26.62 17.12
C GLY A 429 11.04 25.44 18.05
N VAL A 430 11.61 25.59 19.24
CA VAL A 430 11.52 24.60 20.31
C VAL A 430 10.34 24.94 21.23
N TYR A 431 9.49 23.95 21.46
CA TYR A 431 8.37 24.01 22.39
C TYR A 431 8.52 22.92 23.45
N PHE A 432 7.95 23.16 24.62
CA PHE A 432 7.90 22.20 25.71
C PHE A 432 6.47 21.79 25.97
N TYR A 433 6.22 20.50 26.16
CA TYR A 433 4.93 20.04 26.67
C TYR A 433 5.06 19.57 28.10
N ARG A 434 4.00 19.76 28.86
CA ARG A 434 3.82 19.28 30.23
C ARG A 434 2.63 18.37 30.29
N ILE A 435 2.79 17.22 30.95
CA ILE A 435 1.73 16.27 31.24
C ILE A 435 1.54 16.22 32.75
N LYS A 436 0.31 16.48 33.20
CA LYS A 436 -0.12 16.30 34.59
C LYS A 436 -1.18 15.21 34.65
N ILE A 437 -0.92 14.19 35.47
CA ILE A 437 -1.83 13.06 35.69
C ILE A 437 -2.36 13.19 37.12
N ASP A 438 -3.67 13.33 37.26
CA ASP A 438 -4.35 13.66 38.52
C ASP A 438 -3.64 14.81 39.28
N ASN A 439 -3.19 14.54 40.50
CA ASN A 439 -2.42 15.46 41.35
C ASN A 439 -0.98 14.97 41.56
N GLU A 440 -0.46 14.13 40.67
CA GLU A 440 0.91 13.59 40.75
C GLU A 440 1.94 14.54 40.13
N THR A 441 3.21 14.13 40.22
CA THR A 441 4.36 14.80 39.61
C THR A 441 4.20 14.96 38.10
N GLU A 442 4.56 16.14 37.60
CA GLU A 442 4.46 16.50 36.20
C GLU A 442 5.58 15.86 35.39
N SER A 443 5.27 15.42 34.18
CA SER A 443 6.26 14.97 33.19
C SER A 443 6.40 16.00 32.09
N TRP A 444 7.62 16.19 31.60
CA TRP A 444 7.94 17.18 30.57
C TRP A 444 8.61 16.52 29.38
N GLY A 445 8.42 17.12 28.20
CA GLY A 445 9.17 16.76 27.02
C GLY A 445 9.26 17.92 26.03
N LYS A 446 10.00 17.68 24.95
CA LYS A 446 10.35 18.69 23.95
C LYS A 446 9.71 18.35 22.60
N ILE A 447 9.22 19.36 21.90
CA ILE A 447 8.77 19.28 20.51
C ILE A 447 9.54 20.31 19.70
N LEU A 448 10.10 19.89 18.57
CA LEU A 448 10.74 20.76 17.59
C LEU A 448 9.78 20.95 16.42
N VAL A 449 9.44 22.21 16.14
CA VAL A 449 8.58 22.61 15.02
C VAL A 449 9.47 23.11 13.90
N LEU A 450 9.40 22.45 12.74
CA LEU A 450 10.11 22.83 11.52
C LEU A 450 9.12 22.81 10.36
N GLN A 451 9.03 23.93 9.66
CA GLN A 451 8.19 24.16 8.48
C GLN A 451 9.08 24.39 7.27
#